data_AF-A0A402AK52-F1
#
_entry.id   AF-A0A402AK52-F1
#
_cell.length_a   1.000
_cell.length_b   1.000
_cell.length_c   1.000
_cell.angle_alpha   90.00
_cell.angle_beta   90.00
_cell.angle_gamma   90.00
#
_symmetry.space_group_name_H-M   'P 1'
#
loop_
_entity.id
_entity.type
_entity.pdbx_description
1 polymer ?
#
loop_
_entity_poly.entity_id
_entity_poly.type
_entity_poly.pdbx_seq_one_letter_code
_entity_poly.pdbx_strand_id
1 'polypeptide(L)'
;MDILYLVDRLENLVANSKRMPLVNQIILKEADLLTIIEQMRTSVPGEIKQARRIMQEKERILAQAQADASNMLARAREETERAMTREGLLRVAEERSQEILRRANDQAQSIVRRAETHTEQMQVEADTYASETLRNLREHLLNVEMEIERTVMSIERGLDSLEGRPENEEDAENAPPPDPIEPDDDDDALQPRSLPRRASLAADTMGGPNYPV
;
A
#
# COMPACT_ATOMS: atom_id res chain seq x y z
N MET A 1 63.36 -5.23 -55.13
CA MET A 1 64.01 -6.54 -55.18
C MET A 1 64.04 -7.05 -53.77
N ASP A 2 63.58 -8.27 -53.56
CA ASP A 2 63.52 -8.90 -52.24
C ASP A 2 64.95 -9.13 -51.70
N ILE A 3 65.19 -8.87 -50.42
CA ILE A 3 66.46 -9.16 -49.75
C ILE A 3 66.86 -10.63 -49.99
N LEU A 4 65.89 -11.54 -49.92
CA LEU A 4 66.10 -12.98 -50.13
C LEU A 4 66.72 -13.25 -51.50
N TYR A 5 66.21 -12.61 -52.55
CA TYR A 5 66.74 -12.76 -53.91
C TYR A 5 68.20 -12.26 -54.05
N LEU A 6 68.57 -11.19 -53.34
CA LEU A 6 69.96 -10.69 -53.35
C LEU A 6 70.90 -11.61 -52.57
N VAL A 7 70.44 -12.21 -51.47
CA VAL A 7 71.17 -13.22 -50.72
C VAL A 7 71.37 -14.48 -51.57
N ASP A 8 70.31 -15.00 -52.19
CA ASP A 8 70.38 -16.17 -53.06
C ASP A 8 71.32 -15.94 -54.25
N ARG A 9 71.31 -14.73 -54.81
CA ARG A 9 72.22 -14.35 -55.91
C ARG A 9 73.67 -14.28 -55.45
N LEU A 10 73.93 -13.76 -54.25
CA LEU A 10 75.26 -13.74 -53.65
C LEU A 10 75.75 -15.16 -53.36
N GLU A 11 74.90 -16.02 -52.81
CA GLU A 11 75.20 -17.42 -52.53
C GLU A 11 75.54 -18.17 -53.83
N ASN A 12 74.74 -17.99 -54.88
CA ASN A 12 75.01 -18.56 -56.20
C ASN A 12 76.32 -18.03 -56.81
N LEU A 13 76.65 -16.75 -56.61
CA LEU A 13 77.92 -16.18 -57.07
C LEU A 13 79.12 -16.85 -56.38
N VAL A 14 79.01 -17.10 -55.07
CA VAL A 14 80.03 -17.77 -54.27
C VAL A 14 80.12 -19.26 -54.60
N ALA A 15 78.98 -19.95 -54.78
CA ALA A 15 78.94 -21.38 -55.11
C ALA A 15 79.54 -21.70 -56.48
N ASN A 16 79.34 -20.82 -57.48
CA ASN A 16 79.87 -20.99 -58.84
C ASN A 16 81.29 -20.41 -59.02
N SER A 17 81.92 -19.95 -57.94
CA SER A 17 83.26 -19.37 -57.99
C SER A 17 84.35 -20.42 -58.23
N LYS A 18 85.40 -20.02 -58.96
CA LYS A 18 86.51 -20.92 -59.30
C LYS A 18 87.41 -21.07 -58.08
N ARG A 19 87.51 -22.27 -57.52
CA ARG A 19 88.40 -22.58 -56.39
C ARG A 19 89.84 -22.77 -56.86
N MET A 20 90.78 -22.20 -56.13
CA MET A 20 92.21 -22.39 -56.41
C MET A 20 92.70 -23.71 -55.77
N PRO A 21 93.32 -24.63 -56.51
CA PRO A 21 93.98 -25.77 -55.89
C PRO A 21 95.17 -25.29 -55.04
N LEU A 22 95.39 -25.93 -53.88
CA LEU A 22 96.45 -25.66 -52.88
C LEU A 22 96.22 -24.44 -51.95
N VAL A 23 95.22 -23.60 -52.20
CA VAL A 23 94.86 -22.47 -51.31
C VAL A 23 93.36 -22.50 -51.08
N ASN A 24 92.90 -22.36 -49.83
CA ASN A 24 91.47 -22.28 -49.49
C ASN A 24 90.87 -20.90 -49.89
N GLN A 25 91.04 -20.51 -51.14
CA GLN A 25 90.62 -19.23 -51.70
C GLN A 25 89.74 -19.43 -52.93
N ILE A 26 88.79 -18.52 -53.12
CA ILE A 26 87.83 -18.46 -54.21
C ILE A 26 88.10 -17.24 -55.08
N ILE A 27 88.10 -17.43 -56.41
CA ILE A 27 88.23 -16.33 -57.37
C ILE A 27 86.84 -15.86 -57.75
N LEU A 28 86.55 -14.60 -57.46
CA LEU A 28 85.29 -13.94 -57.75
C LEU A 28 85.52 -12.73 -58.67
N LYS A 29 84.54 -12.43 -59.52
CA LYS A 29 84.52 -11.19 -60.28
C LYS A 29 84.08 -10.06 -59.36
N GLU A 30 84.99 -9.12 -59.11
CA GLU A 30 84.75 -7.97 -58.23
C GLU A 30 83.52 -7.16 -58.65
N ALA A 31 83.36 -6.90 -59.96
CA ALA A 31 82.24 -6.12 -60.50
C ALA A 31 80.86 -6.72 -60.17
N ASP A 32 80.72 -8.05 -60.24
CA ASP A 32 79.45 -8.73 -59.96
C ASP A 32 79.12 -8.71 -58.46
N LEU A 33 80.13 -8.89 -57.61
CA LEU A 33 80.01 -8.82 -56.15
C LEU A 33 79.62 -7.40 -55.70
N LEU A 34 80.31 -6.38 -56.19
CA LEU A 34 80.03 -4.97 -55.87
C LEU A 34 78.62 -4.55 -56.31
N THR A 35 78.15 -5.07 -57.45
CA THR A 35 76.78 -4.80 -57.93
C THR A 35 75.73 -5.35 -56.96
N ILE A 36 75.92 -6.56 -56.43
CA ILE A 36 74.99 -7.17 -55.46
C ILE A 36 75.03 -6.39 -54.14
N ILE A 37 76.21 -6.00 -53.67
CA ILE A 37 76.37 -5.20 -52.44
C ILE A 37 75.67 -3.84 -52.57
N GLU A 38 75.82 -3.15 -53.71
CA GLU A 38 75.18 -1.85 -53.94
C GLU A 38 73.64 -1.98 -54.00
N GLN A 39 73.15 -3.05 -54.61
CA GLN A 39 71.72 -3.37 -54.62
C GLN A 39 71.19 -3.67 -53.21
N MET A 40 71.93 -4.43 -52.39
CA MET A 40 71.60 -4.66 -50.99
C MET A 40 71.60 -3.35 -50.19
N ARG A 41 72.61 -2.51 -50.38
CA ARG A 41 72.74 -1.21 -49.70
C ARG A 41 71.57 -0.27 -49.99
N THR A 42 70.99 -0.37 -51.18
CA THR A 42 69.85 0.47 -51.59
C THR A 42 68.50 -0.11 -51.15
N SER A 43 68.33 -1.43 -51.20
CA SER A 43 67.03 -2.10 -50.95
C SER A 43 66.81 -2.48 -49.48
N VAL A 44 67.82 -3.04 -48.81
CA VAL A 44 67.71 -3.56 -47.43
C VAL A 44 67.21 -2.51 -46.43
N PRO A 45 67.73 -1.27 -46.41
CA PRO A 45 67.30 -0.28 -45.43
C PRO A 45 65.81 0.10 -45.56
N GLY A 46 65.28 0.06 -46.79
CA GLY A 46 63.87 0.33 -47.08
C GLY A 46 62.97 -0.75 -46.50
N GLU A 47 63.30 -2.02 -46.75
CA GLU A 47 62.54 -3.16 -46.24
C GLU A 47 62.55 -3.23 -44.71
N ILE A 48 63.70 -3.01 -44.06
CA ILE A 48 63.77 -2.99 -42.59
C ILE A 48 62.95 -1.82 -42.00
N LYS A 49 62.95 -0.64 -42.64
CA LYS A 49 62.09 0.49 -42.23
C LYS A 49 60.61 0.14 -42.36
N GLN A 50 60.22 -0.53 -43.44
CA GLN A 50 58.85 -0.96 -43.67
C GLN A 50 58.42 -2.01 -42.65
N ALA A 51 59.26 -3.03 -42.39
CA ALA A 51 58.99 -4.04 -41.37
C ALA A 51 58.81 -3.42 -39.97
N ARG A 52 59.68 -2.45 -39.61
CA ARG A 52 59.52 -1.71 -38.34
C ARG A 52 58.23 -0.92 -38.26
N ARG A 53 57.80 -0.26 -39.35
CA ARG A 53 56.51 0.44 -39.39
C ARG A 53 55.34 -0.52 -39.22
N ILE A 54 55.37 -1.66 -39.89
CA ILE A 54 54.32 -2.70 -39.76
C ILE A 54 54.25 -3.23 -38.33
N MET A 55 55.40 -3.48 -37.68
CA MET A 55 55.42 -3.91 -36.28
C MET A 55 54.83 -2.85 -35.34
N GLN A 56 55.21 -1.58 -35.50
CA GLN A 56 54.65 -0.48 -34.71
C GLN A 56 53.14 -0.32 -34.93
N GLU A 57 52.68 -0.46 -36.16
CA GLU A 57 51.25 -0.37 -36.48
C GLU A 57 50.47 -1.56 -35.92
N LYS A 58 51.03 -2.77 -35.99
CA LYS A 58 50.47 -3.96 -35.34
C LYS A 58 50.35 -3.77 -33.83
N GLU A 59 51.40 -3.27 -33.17
CA GLU A 59 51.37 -2.98 -31.73
C GLU A 59 50.30 -1.94 -31.39
N ARG A 60 50.18 -0.88 -32.19
CA ARG A 60 49.14 0.13 -32.03
C ARG A 60 47.73 -0.47 -32.16
N ILE A 61 47.51 -1.30 -33.17
CA ILE A 61 46.22 -1.96 -33.40
C ILE A 61 45.89 -2.91 -32.25
N LEU A 62 46.87 -3.68 -31.77
CA LEU A 62 46.68 -4.59 -30.63
C LEU A 62 46.35 -3.83 -29.35
N ALA A 63 47.06 -2.74 -29.07
CA ALA A 63 46.79 -1.89 -27.92
C ALA A 63 45.38 -1.28 -27.99
N GLN A 64 44.98 -0.79 -29.18
CA GLN A 64 43.65 -0.25 -29.41
C GLN A 64 42.57 -1.33 -29.22
N ALA A 65 42.76 -2.51 -29.81
CA ALA A 65 41.81 -3.62 -29.68
C ALA A 65 41.68 -4.08 -28.22
N GLN A 66 42.77 -4.10 -27.45
CA GLN A 66 42.73 -4.42 -26.02
C GLN A 66 41.99 -3.36 -25.21
N ALA A 67 42.20 -2.07 -25.52
CA ALA A 67 41.46 -0.97 -24.88
C ALA A 67 39.97 -1.00 -25.23
N ASP A 68 39.62 -1.31 -26.48
CA ASP A 68 38.23 -1.41 -26.91
C ASP A 68 37.53 -2.63 -26.29
N ALA A 69 38.23 -3.76 -26.19
CA ALA A 69 37.73 -4.95 -25.52
C ALA A 69 37.50 -4.69 -24.02
N SER A 70 38.42 -4.01 -23.34
CA SER A 70 38.26 -3.68 -21.92
C SER A 70 37.11 -2.70 -21.69
N ASN A 71 36.97 -1.69 -22.55
CA ASN A 71 35.87 -0.75 -22.53
C ASN A 71 34.52 -1.44 -22.78
N MET A 72 34.44 -2.34 -23.76
CA MET A 72 33.23 -3.10 -24.05
C MET A 72 32.82 -3.96 -22.85
N LEU A 73 33.79 -4.63 -22.22
CA LEU A 73 33.54 -5.49 -21.07
C LEU A 73 33.12 -4.69 -19.83
N ALA A 74 33.69 -3.49 -19.63
CA ALA A 74 33.25 -2.56 -18.58
C ALA A 74 31.80 -2.10 -18.79
N ARG A 75 31.43 -1.72 -20.02
CA ARG A 75 30.05 -1.33 -20.35
C ARG A 75 29.06 -2.47 -20.15
N ALA A 76 29.40 -3.68 -20.62
CA ALA A 76 28.55 -4.86 -20.46
C ALA A 76 28.31 -5.19 -18.98
N ARG A 77 29.33 -5.06 -18.12
CA ARG A 77 29.19 -5.24 -16.67
C ARG A 77 28.28 -4.18 -16.06
N GLU A 78 28.47 -2.91 -16.40
CA GLU A 78 27.65 -1.81 -15.90
C GLU A 78 26.17 -1.97 -16.33
N GLU A 79 25.91 -2.37 -17.57
CA GLU A 79 24.57 -2.66 -18.07
C GLU A 79 23.94 -3.86 -17.33
N THR A 80 24.71 -4.91 -17.07
CA THR A 80 24.25 -6.08 -16.32
C THR A 80 23.89 -5.71 -14.88
N GLU A 81 24.74 -4.94 -14.19
CA GLU A 81 24.46 -4.46 -12.83
C GLU A 81 23.20 -3.58 -12.78
N ARG A 82 23.02 -2.68 -13.75
CA ARG A 82 21.79 -1.88 -13.88
C ARG A 82 20.56 -2.76 -14.12
N ALA A 83 20.67 -3.77 -14.98
CA ALA A 83 19.58 -4.69 -15.27
C ALA A 83 19.19 -5.51 -14.04
N MET A 84 20.17 -6.08 -13.33
CA MET A 84 19.94 -6.82 -12.08
C MET A 84 19.33 -5.94 -10.98
N THR A 85 19.79 -4.69 -10.86
CA THR A 85 19.22 -3.73 -9.91
C THR A 85 17.76 -3.41 -10.26
N ARG A 86 17.45 -3.22 -11.54
CA ARG A 86 16.08 -2.98 -12.01
C ARG A 86 15.19 -4.19 -11.80
N GLU A 87 15.66 -5.39 -12.09
CA GLU A 87 14.92 -6.64 -11.86
C GLU A 87 14.67 -6.86 -10.36
N GLY A 88 15.67 -6.62 -9.52
CA GLY A 88 15.53 -6.66 -8.07
C GLY A 88 14.49 -5.68 -7.56
N LEU A 89 14.51 -4.43 -8.06
CA LEU A 89 13.50 -3.43 -7.72
C LEU A 89 12.09 -3.85 -8.17
N LEU A 90 11.95 -4.39 -9.38
CA LEU A 90 10.68 -4.88 -9.90
C LEU A 90 10.12 -6.02 -9.05
N ARG A 91 10.95 -6.99 -8.67
CA ARG A 91 10.54 -8.11 -7.81
C ARG A 91 10.05 -7.62 -6.45
N VAL A 92 10.79 -6.70 -5.82
CA VAL A 92 10.37 -6.09 -4.54
C VAL A 92 9.06 -5.31 -4.69
N ALA A 93 8.88 -4.59 -5.81
CA ALA A 93 7.64 -3.87 -6.08
C ALA A 93 6.44 -4.82 -6.29
N GLU A 94 6.65 -5.95 -6.99
CA GLU A 94 5.63 -6.99 -7.18
C GLU A 94 5.25 -7.65 -5.86
N GLU A 95 6.22 -8.04 -5.04
CA GLU A 95 5.98 -8.61 -3.70
C GLU A 95 5.18 -7.64 -2.82
N ARG A 96 5.57 -6.36 -2.80
CA ARG A 96 4.85 -5.32 -2.06
C ARG A 96 3.43 -5.10 -2.60
N SER A 97 3.24 -5.13 -3.91
CA SER A 97 1.93 -5.01 -4.54
C SER A 97 1.01 -6.18 -4.14
N GLN A 98 1.52 -7.41 -4.19
CA GLN A 98 0.78 -8.60 -3.76
C GLN A 98 0.42 -8.55 -2.28
N GLU A 99 1.32 -8.05 -1.43
CA GLU A 99 1.05 -7.85 0.00
C GLU A 99 -0.06 -6.82 0.23
N ILE A 100 -0.04 -5.69 -0.49
CA ILE A 100 -1.08 -4.67 -0.43
C ILE A 100 -2.43 -5.25 -0.87
N LEU A 101 -2.46 -6.00 -1.98
CA LEU A 101 -3.68 -6.66 -2.47
C LEU A 101 -4.24 -7.66 -1.47
N ARG A 102 -3.38 -8.48 -0.85
CA ARG A 102 -3.78 -9.43 0.18
C ARG A 102 -4.40 -8.70 1.38
N ARG A 103 -3.72 -7.67 1.90
CA ARG A 103 -4.23 -6.86 3.02
C ARG A 103 -5.56 -6.19 2.69
N ALA A 104 -5.68 -5.63 1.48
CA ALA A 104 -6.91 -4.99 1.03
C ALA A 104 -8.07 -5.99 0.96
N ASN A 105 -7.81 -7.20 0.44
CA ASN A 105 -8.82 -8.26 0.38
C ASN A 105 -9.23 -8.75 1.78
N ASP A 106 -8.27 -8.96 2.67
CA ASP A 106 -8.53 -9.38 4.05
C ASP A 106 -9.35 -8.31 4.81
N GLN A 107 -9.01 -7.03 4.61
CA GLN A 107 -9.75 -5.91 5.18
C GLN A 107 -11.17 -5.82 4.60
N ALA A 108 -11.33 -5.97 3.28
CA ALA A 108 -12.63 -5.97 2.62
C ALA A 108 -13.52 -7.10 3.17
N GLN A 109 -12.99 -8.32 3.27
CA GLN A 109 -13.72 -9.45 3.86
C GLN A 109 -14.07 -9.21 5.33
N SER A 110 -13.17 -8.60 6.10
CA SER A 110 -13.45 -8.22 7.49
C SER A 110 -14.56 -7.18 7.60
N ILE A 111 -14.60 -6.19 6.70
CA ILE A 111 -15.68 -5.20 6.63
C ILE A 111 -17.02 -5.88 6.31
N VAL A 112 -17.04 -6.75 5.29
CA VAL A 112 -18.26 -7.47 4.89
C VAL A 112 -18.79 -8.31 6.04
N ARG A 113 -17.94 -9.14 6.67
CA ARG A 113 -18.35 -9.98 7.82
C ARG A 113 -18.91 -9.16 8.98
N ARG A 114 -18.28 -8.02 9.30
CA ARG A 114 -18.76 -7.11 10.35
C ARG A 114 -20.10 -6.48 9.97
N ALA A 115 -20.28 -6.09 8.72
CA ALA A 115 -21.53 -5.52 8.24
C ALA A 115 -22.67 -6.55 8.25
N GLU A 116 -22.41 -7.80 7.86
CA GLU A 116 -23.35 -8.91 7.95
C GLU A 116 -23.79 -9.16 9.40
N THR A 117 -22.82 -9.33 10.30
CA THR A 117 -23.09 -9.53 11.74
C THR A 117 -23.89 -8.37 12.34
N HIS A 118 -23.54 -7.13 11.99
CA HIS A 118 -24.24 -5.95 12.46
C HIS A 118 -25.67 -5.89 11.92
N THR A 119 -25.88 -6.25 10.66
CA THR A 119 -27.21 -6.28 10.04
C THR A 119 -28.10 -7.34 10.68
N GLU A 120 -27.57 -8.54 10.95
CA GLU A 120 -28.29 -9.59 11.67
C GLU A 120 -28.69 -9.13 13.07
N GLN A 121 -27.76 -8.51 13.80
CA GLN A 121 -28.05 -7.95 15.12
C GLN A 121 -29.14 -6.88 15.06
N MET A 122 -29.04 -5.93 14.11
CA MET A 122 -30.05 -4.90 13.92
C MET A 122 -31.44 -5.48 13.61
N GLN A 123 -31.52 -6.55 12.80
CA GLN A 123 -32.80 -7.21 12.51
C GLN A 123 -33.41 -7.81 13.77
N VAL A 124 -32.62 -8.54 14.56
CA VAL A 124 -33.09 -9.14 15.82
C VAL A 124 -33.55 -8.06 16.81
N GLU A 125 -32.79 -6.97 16.93
CA GLU A 125 -33.14 -5.83 17.79
C GLU A 125 -34.43 -5.15 17.31
N ALA A 126 -34.59 -4.94 16.01
CA ALA A 126 -35.79 -4.36 15.41
C ALA A 126 -37.04 -5.25 15.62
N ASP A 127 -36.90 -6.57 15.41
CA ASP A 127 -37.99 -7.53 15.63
C ASP A 127 -38.40 -7.60 17.10
N THR A 128 -37.41 -7.55 18.01
CA THR A 128 -37.65 -7.52 19.46
C THR A 128 -38.40 -6.25 19.85
N TYR A 129 -37.93 -5.09 19.36
CA TYR A 129 -38.56 -3.80 19.61
C TYR A 129 -39.99 -3.73 19.06
N ALA A 130 -40.21 -4.24 17.84
CA ALA A 130 -41.54 -4.30 17.23
C ALA A 130 -42.49 -5.19 18.05
N SER A 131 -42.00 -6.36 18.49
CA SER A 131 -42.78 -7.30 19.31
C SER A 131 -43.14 -6.69 20.67
N GLU A 132 -42.21 -6.01 21.32
CA GLU A 132 -42.44 -5.31 22.59
C GLU A 132 -43.44 -4.17 22.42
N THR A 133 -43.29 -3.36 21.36
CA THR A 133 -44.21 -2.26 21.06
C THR A 133 -45.63 -2.77 20.81
N LEU A 134 -45.78 -3.84 20.02
CA LEU A 134 -47.08 -4.46 19.75
C LEU A 134 -47.70 -5.07 21.01
N ARG A 135 -46.87 -5.66 21.89
CA ARG A 135 -47.33 -6.19 23.17
C ARG A 135 -47.84 -5.07 24.08
N ASN A 136 -47.08 -3.99 24.22
CA ASN A 136 -47.47 -2.82 25.00
C ASN A 136 -48.78 -2.22 24.47
N LEU A 137 -48.91 -2.06 23.14
CA LEU A 137 -50.14 -1.57 22.52
C LEU A 137 -51.34 -2.49 22.81
N ARG A 138 -51.16 -3.81 22.72
CA ARG A 138 -52.20 -4.79 23.07
C ARG A 138 -52.65 -4.64 24.52
N GLU A 139 -51.70 -4.52 25.45
CA GLU A 139 -52.01 -4.33 26.88
C GLU A 139 -52.77 -3.01 27.11
N HIS A 140 -52.40 -1.93 26.41
CA HIS A 140 -53.13 -0.66 26.48
C HIS A 140 -54.57 -0.77 25.95
N LEU A 141 -54.77 -1.48 24.82
CA LEU A 141 -56.11 -1.68 24.26
C LEU A 141 -57.01 -2.50 25.19
N LEU A 142 -56.47 -3.54 25.84
CA LEU A 142 -57.22 -4.32 26.84
C LEU A 142 -57.63 -3.48 28.05
N ASN A 143 -56.76 -2.56 28.48
CA ASN A 143 -57.09 -1.65 29.57
C ASN A 143 -58.23 -0.69 29.18
N VAL A 144 -58.17 -0.13 27.98
CA VAL A 144 -59.21 0.75 27.43
C VAL A 144 -60.53 -0.01 27.28
N GLU A 145 -60.50 -1.26 26.81
CA GLU A 145 -61.69 -2.12 26.71
C GLU A 145 -62.35 -2.33 28.09
N MET A 146 -61.57 -2.68 29.12
CA MET A 146 -62.07 -2.81 30.49
C MET A 146 -62.62 -1.49 31.06
N GLU A 147 -62.03 -0.35 30.72
CA GLU A 147 -62.57 0.96 31.10
C GLU A 147 -63.91 1.24 30.42
N ILE A 148 -64.03 0.94 29.12
CA ILE A 148 -65.29 1.08 28.38
C ILE A 148 -66.37 0.19 29.01
N GLU A 149 -66.09 -1.08 29.27
CA GLU A 149 -67.06 -1.99 29.93
C GLU A 149 -67.53 -1.44 31.30
N ARG A 150 -66.61 -0.91 32.11
CA ARG A 150 -66.97 -0.26 33.39
C ARG A 150 -67.85 0.96 33.19
N THR A 151 -67.56 1.80 32.19
CA THR A 151 -68.39 2.99 31.91
C THR A 151 -69.78 2.61 31.41
N VAL A 152 -69.90 1.61 30.53
CA VAL A 152 -71.19 1.08 30.05
C VAL A 152 -72.01 0.55 31.22
N MET A 153 -71.43 -0.31 32.07
CA MET A 153 -72.12 -0.81 33.28
C MET A 153 -72.55 0.32 34.22
N SER A 154 -71.75 1.38 34.36
CA SER A 154 -72.13 2.54 35.19
C SER A 154 -73.30 3.32 34.59
N ILE A 155 -73.36 3.44 33.26
CA ILE A 155 -74.47 4.09 32.56
C ILE A 155 -75.74 3.25 32.68
N GLU A 156 -75.66 1.93 32.48
CA GLU A 156 -76.79 1.01 32.63
C GLU A 156 -77.38 1.07 34.05
N ARG A 157 -76.54 1.00 35.10
CA ARG A 157 -77.01 1.16 36.49
C ARG A 157 -77.63 2.54 36.74
N GLY A 158 -77.04 3.59 36.17
CA GLY A 158 -77.60 4.94 36.21
C GLY A 158 -78.99 5.01 35.58
N LEU A 159 -79.19 4.38 34.42
CA LEU A 159 -80.49 4.28 33.75
C LEU A 159 -81.49 3.45 34.55
N ASP A 160 -81.11 2.27 35.05
CA ASP A 160 -81.97 1.43 35.90
C ASP A 160 -82.44 2.19 37.16
N SER A 161 -81.57 3.00 37.78
CA SER A 161 -81.96 3.84 38.92
C SER A 161 -82.94 4.98 38.57
N LEU A 162 -83.01 5.38 37.31
CA LEU A 162 -84.00 6.37 36.83
C LEU A 162 -85.33 5.69 36.46
N GLU A 163 -85.30 4.42 36.09
CA GLU A 163 -86.47 3.62 35.70
C GLU A 163 -87.13 2.92 36.91
N GLY A 164 -86.35 2.58 37.94
CA GLY A 164 -86.80 2.00 39.21
C GLY A 164 -87.24 3.03 40.25
N ARG A 165 -88.42 3.62 40.06
CA ARG A 165 -89.13 4.34 41.13
C ARG A 165 -90.29 3.48 41.66
N PRO A 166 -90.12 2.71 42.75
CA PRO A 166 -91.27 2.31 43.56
C PRO A 166 -91.59 3.41 44.56
N GLU A 167 -92.89 3.71 44.63
CA GLU A 167 -93.55 4.41 45.71
C GLU A 167 -93.10 3.85 47.07
N ASN A 168 -92.74 4.74 48.00
CA ASN A 168 -93.19 4.71 49.39
C ASN A 168 -92.85 6.04 50.05
N GLU A 169 -93.92 6.74 50.39
CA GLU A 169 -93.98 7.94 51.21
C GLU A 169 -93.68 7.65 52.68
N GLU A 170 -93.50 8.73 53.44
CA GLU A 170 -93.73 8.86 54.89
C GLU A 170 -92.68 8.24 55.84
N ASP A 171 -91.72 9.09 56.26
CA ASP A 171 -91.49 9.40 57.68
C ASP A 171 -90.31 10.37 57.84
N ALA A 172 -90.61 11.67 57.91
CA ALA A 172 -89.65 12.68 58.37
C ALA A 172 -90.38 13.88 58.99
N GLU A 173 -91.20 13.62 60.01
CA GLU A 173 -91.75 14.66 60.89
C GLU A 173 -91.10 14.58 62.28
N ASN A 174 -89.90 15.17 62.42
CA ASN A 174 -89.49 15.89 63.62
C ASN A 174 -88.16 16.62 63.40
N ALA A 175 -88.21 17.94 63.30
CA ALA A 175 -87.04 18.81 63.33
C ALA A 175 -86.46 18.92 64.75
N PRO A 176 -85.19 19.35 64.89
CA PRO A 176 -85.00 20.66 65.51
C PRO A 176 -84.19 21.64 64.63
N PRO A 177 -84.41 22.96 64.81
CA PRO A 177 -83.77 24.00 63.99
C PRO A 177 -82.27 24.13 64.27
N PRO A 178 -81.46 24.62 63.30
CA PRO A 178 -80.02 24.79 63.49
C PRO A 178 -79.71 26.03 64.34
N ASP A 179 -78.78 25.87 65.28
CA ASP A 179 -78.22 26.94 66.10
C ASP A 179 -77.17 27.79 65.34
N PRO A 180 -76.90 29.04 65.78
CA PRO A 180 -76.04 30.00 65.09
C PRO A 180 -74.54 29.67 65.25
N ILE A 181 -73.77 29.96 64.20
CA ILE A 181 -72.30 29.80 64.16
C ILE A 181 -71.64 30.91 64.98
N GLU A 182 -70.93 30.55 66.04
CA GLU A 182 -69.87 31.39 66.64
C GLU A 182 -68.50 30.97 66.10
N PRO A 183 -67.61 31.94 65.79
CA PRO A 183 -66.24 31.66 65.40
C PRO A 183 -65.41 31.47 66.68
N ASP A 184 -64.57 30.44 66.73
CA ASP A 184 -63.47 30.44 67.67
C ASP A 184 -62.19 29.91 67.02
N ASP A 185 -61.17 30.68 67.34
CA ASP A 185 -59.79 30.66 66.88
C ASP A 185 -58.99 29.46 67.42
N ASP A 186 -57.85 29.29 66.76
CA ASP A 186 -56.59 28.75 67.27
C ASP A 186 -56.25 27.25 67.15
N ASP A 187 -55.05 27.09 66.56
CA ASP A 187 -54.04 26.06 66.77
C ASP A 187 -54.31 24.64 66.26
N ASP A 188 -53.69 24.29 65.13
CA ASP A 188 -52.38 23.66 65.26
C ASP A 188 -51.57 23.55 63.94
N ALA A 189 -50.34 24.04 64.02
CA ALA A 189 -49.13 23.56 63.34
C ALA A 189 -49.09 23.49 61.79
N LEU A 190 -48.92 24.65 61.15
CA LEU A 190 -47.97 24.73 60.03
C LEU A 190 -46.56 24.81 60.60
N GLN A 191 -45.79 23.72 60.53
CA GLN A 191 -44.34 23.79 60.70
C GLN A 191 -43.54 23.12 59.56
N PRO A 192 -42.32 23.65 59.29
CA PRO A 192 -41.66 23.59 58.00
C PRO A 192 -40.44 22.65 58.02
N ARG A 193 -39.88 22.35 56.84
CA ARG A 193 -38.44 22.05 56.56
C ARG A 193 -38.35 21.46 55.14
N SER A 194 -37.32 21.65 54.32
CA SER A 194 -36.08 22.44 54.38
C SER A 194 -35.41 22.26 53.00
N LEU A 195 -34.87 23.32 52.41
CA LEU A 195 -33.89 23.19 51.33
C LEU A 195 -32.49 22.97 51.94
N PRO A 196 -31.60 22.23 51.25
CA PRO A 196 -30.29 22.81 50.96
C PRO A 196 -29.85 22.53 49.51
N ARG A 197 -29.54 23.57 48.72
CA ARG A 197 -28.19 24.13 48.44
C ARG A 197 -27.24 23.21 47.65
N ARG A 198 -26.97 23.70 46.42
CA ARG A 198 -25.69 23.77 45.69
C ARG A 198 -24.92 22.48 45.40
N ALA A 199 -24.74 22.21 44.11
CA ALA A 199 -23.41 22.04 43.53
C ALA A 199 -23.40 22.56 42.09
N SER A 200 -22.79 23.73 41.93
CA SER A 200 -22.11 24.15 40.70
C SER A 200 -20.84 23.29 40.52
N LEU A 201 -20.53 22.85 39.30
CA LEU A 201 -19.18 22.71 38.71
C LEU A 201 -19.41 22.12 37.30
N ALA A 202 -19.28 22.89 36.22
CA ALA A 202 -18.03 23.27 35.56
C ALA A 202 -17.35 22.10 34.82
N ALA A 203 -17.30 22.26 33.49
CA ALA A 203 -16.21 21.90 32.59
C ALA A 203 -15.68 20.46 32.61
N ASP A 204 -16.10 19.67 31.62
CA ASP A 204 -15.18 18.76 30.95
C ASP A 204 -15.55 18.61 29.47
N THR A 205 -15.03 19.52 28.64
CA THR A 205 -14.98 19.36 27.18
C THR A 205 -13.54 19.62 26.71
N MET A 206 -12.66 18.68 27.02
CA MET A 206 -11.32 18.60 26.44
C MET A 206 -11.17 17.25 25.72
N GLY A 207 -10.98 17.28 24.39
CA GLY A 207 -10.24 16.20 23.71
C GLY A 207 -10.74 15.65 22.37
N GLY A 208 -10.55 16.40 21.28
CA GLY A 208 -10.17 15.90 19.92
C GLY A 208 -11.21 15.15 19.08
N PRO A 209 -11.01 14.96 17.74
CA PRO A 209 -9.76 15.02 16.98
C PRO A 209 -9.68 16.11 15.89
N ASN A 210 -8.46 16.58 15.66
CA ASN A 210 -8.08 17.57 14.65
C ASN A 210 -7.74 16.84 13.32
N TYR A 211 -8.39 17.20 12.21
CA TYR A 211 -8.05 16.71 10.87
C TYR A 211 -7.23 17.78 10.13
N PRO A 212 -6.02 17.48 9.63
CA PRO A 212 -5.30 18.38 8.73
C PRO A 212 -5.79 18.21 7.28
N VAL A 213 -5.94 19.34 6.60
CA VAL A 213 -6.00 19.47 5.12
C VAL A 213 -4.67 20.04 4.65
#